data_AF-A0A482V7C4-F1
#
_entry.id   AF-A0A482V7C4-F1
#
_cell.length_a   1.000
_cell.length_b   1.000
_cell.length_c   1.000
_cell.angle_alpha   90.00
_cell.angle_beta   90.00
_cell.angle_gamma   90.00
#
_symmetry.space_group_name_H-M   'P 1'
#
loop_
_entity.id
_entity.type
_entity.pdbx_description
1 polymer ?
#
loop_
_entity_poly.entity_id
_entity_poly.type
_entity_poly.pdbx_seq_one_letter_code
_entity_poly.pdbx_strand_id
1 'polypeptide(L)'
;IFELNGNRIIQKFEKEVGKSSVDIYPFVTLYTLDVICESAMGTSIKAQENNNSNYVRSVQAMCRIIIERSISVLQMSDVTYFLTKNYYTQKKSLNILHRQTNSVIAKRRKELENKKKETNAHDMVVTERKKAFLDLLLEATVDGKPLTQEEIREEVDTFMFEGHDTTAAAISFSLFSIANHPDVQKRIYEEQHALFGENKNPVITYASLQSMKYLE
;
A
#
# COMPACT_ATOMS: atom_id res chain seq x y z
N ILE A 1 -5.16 6.45 -9.75
CA ILE A 1 -4.60 6.11 -8.42
C ILE A 1 -3.08 6.02 -8.50
N PHE A 2 -2.52 5.09 -9.29
CA PHE A 2 -1.06 4.95 -9.46
C PHE A 2 -0.37 6.23 -9.93
N GLU A 3 -0.84 6.83 -11.02
CA GLU A 3 -0.29 8.09 -11.56
C GLU A 3 -0.39 9.25 -10.54
N LEU A 4 -1.56 9.45 -9.93
CA LEU A 4 -1.77 10.49 -8.92
C LEU A 4 -0.78 10.36 -7.75
N ASN A 5 -0.61 9.16 -7.20
CA ASN A 5 0.34 8.92 -6.11
C ASN A 5 1.79 8.95 -6.60
N GLY A 6 2.04 8.59 -7.86
CA GLY A 6 3.34 8.64 -8.53
C GLY A 6 3.85 10.08 -8.65
N ASN A 7 2.98 10.99 -9.07
CA ASN A 7 3.29 12.41 -9.16
C ASN A 7 3.61 13.01 -7.78
N ARG A 8 2.95 12.54 -6.71
CA ARG A 8 3.26 12.97 -5.32
C ARG A 8 4.65 12.54 -4.86
N ILE A 9 5.07 11.31 -5.15
CA ILE A 9 6.42 10.86 -4.79
C ILE A 9 7.48 11.55 -5.64
N ILE A 10 7.21 11.82 -6.93
CA ILE A 10 8.11 12.61 -7.78
C ILE A 10 8.34 14.01 -7.21
N GLN A 11 7.28 14.71 -6.78
CA GLN A 11 7.40 16.02 -6.11
C GLN A 11 8.23 15.98 -4.83
N LYS A 12 8.28 14.84 -4.15
CA LYS A 12 9.16 14.63 -2.98
C LYS A 12 10.60 14.40 -3.41
N PHE A 13 10.83 13.59 -4.43
CA PHE A 13 12.17 13.35 -4.99
C PHE A 13 12.79 14.61 -5.59
N GLU A 14 12.01 15.49 -6.21
CA GLU A 14 12.51 16.78 -6.70
C GLU A 14 13.17 17.63 -5.61
N LYS A 15 12.70 17.54 -4.36
CA LYS A 15 13.28 18.26 -3.20
C LYS A 15 14.60 17.66 -2.71
N GLU A 16 14.91 16.46 -3.17
CA GLU A 16 16.11 15.72 -2.81
C GLU A 16 17.22 15.83 -3.88
N VAL A 17 16.89 16.42 -5.03
CA VAL A 17 17.85 16.69 -6.12
C VAL A 17 18.98 17.59 -5.65
N GLY A 18 20.21 17.23 -5.99
CA GLY A 18 21.43 17.97 -5.60
C GLY A 18 22.08 17.46 -4.31
N LYS A 19 21.46 16.54 -3.57
CA LYS A 19 22.11 15.80 -2.48
C LYS A 19 23.04 14.73 -3.04
N SER A 20 24.05 14.32 -2.27
CA SER A 20 25.01 13.29 -2.68
C SER A 20 24.40 11.90 -2.81
N SER A 21 23.47 11.56 -1.91
CA SER A 21 22.79 10.26 -1.87
C SER A 21 21.51 10.38 -1.02
N VAL A 22 20.48 9.61 -1.36
CA VAL A 22 19.17 9.64 -0.70
C VAL A 22 18.69 8.21 -0.52
N ASP A 23 18.21 7.88 0.68
CA ASP A 23 17.48 6.64 0.90
C ASP A 23 16.04 6.81 0.42
N ILE A 24 15.71 6.14 -0.70
CA ILE A 24 14.38 6.21 -1.32
C ILE A 24 13.36 5.27 -0.65
N TYR A 25 13.80 4.28 0.12
CA TYR A 25 12.93 3.23 0.66
C TYR A 25 11.77 3.80 1.52
N PRO A 26 11.99 4.78 2.41
CA PRO A 26 10.90 5.39 3.17
C PRO A 26 9.86 6.10 2.28
N PHE A 27 10.30 6.74 1.18
CA PHE A 27 9.41 7.43 0.25
C PHE A 27 8.53 6.43 -0.52
N VAL A 28 9.17 5.38 -1.05
CA VAL A 28 8.50 4.32 -1.80
C VAL A 28 7.50 3.57 -0.91
N THR A 29 7.87 3.29 0.35
CA THR A 29 6.97 2.62 1.32
C THR A 29 5.69 3.42 1.59
N LEU A 30 5.80 4.75 1.71
CA LEU A 30 4.62 5.61 1.89
C LEU A 30 3.78 5.69 0.60
N TYR A 31 4.43 5.68 -0.57
CA TYR A 31 3.75 5.64 -1.86
C TYR A 31 2.93 4.36 -2.05
N THR A 32 3.52 3.19 -1.82
CA THR A 32 2.80 1.91 -1.98
C THR A 32 1.68 1.77 -0.97
N LEU A 33 1.85 2.30 0.26
CA LEU A 33 0.79 2.33 1.27
C LEU A 33 -0.42 3.16 0.81
N ASP A 34 -0.19 4.34 0.22
CA ASP A 34 -1.28 5.13 -0.34
C ASP A 34 -1.95 4.44 -1.52
N VAL A 35 -1.17 3.80 -2.40
CA VAL A 35 -1.69 3.05 -3.54
C VAL A 35 -2.60 1.90 -3.10
N ILE A 36 -2.19 1.06 -2.14
CA ILE A 36 -3.03 -0.07 -1.69
C ILE A 36 -4.30 0.41 -0.99
N CYS A 37 -4.21 1.49 -0.20
CA CYS A 37 -5.37 2.06 0.48
C CYS A 37 -6.38 2.61 -0.53
N GLU A 38 -5.93 3.35 -1.55
CA GLU A 38 -6.83 3.94 -2.53
C GLU A 38 -7.37 2.90 -3.53
N SER A 39 -6.55 1.93 -3.95
CA SER A 39 -6.94 0.94 -4.97
C SER A 39 -7.73 -0.24 -4.42
N ALA A 40 -7.29 -0.85 -3.32
CA ALA A 40 -7.92 -2.05 -2.76
C ALA A 40 -8.89 -1.72 -1.62
N MET A 41 -8.56 -0.76 -0.75
CA MET A 41 -9.46 -0.37 0.36
C MET A 41 -10.48 0.70 -0.04
N GLY A 42 -10.29 1.36 -1.18
CA GLY A 42 -11.16 2.42 -1.65
C GLY A 42 -11.16 3.66 -0.77
N THR A 43 -10.13 3.86 0.08
CA THR A 43 -10.01 5.01 0.97
C THR A 43 -8.64 5.67 0.86
N SER A 44 -8.60 7.01 0.94
CA SER A 44 -7.34 7.75 0.93
C SER A 44 -6.86 8.01 2.36
N ILE A 45 -5.65 7.57 2.70
CA ILE A 45 -4.99 7.83 3.99
C ILE A 45 -4.00 9.00 3.89
N LYS A 46 -3.46 9.26 2.69
CA LYS A 46 -2.46 10.30 2.42
C LYS A 46 -1.19 10.10 3.26
N ALA A 47 -0.74 8.85 3.37
CA ALA A 47 0.46 8.44 4.07
C ALA A 47 1.70 9.22 3.59
N GLN A 48 1.78 9.56 2.30
CA GLN A 48 2.86 10.39 1.76
C GLN A 48 2.92 11.79 2.40
N GLU A 49 1.82 12.39 2.89
CA GLU A 49 1.88 13.70 3.54
C GLU A 49 2.52 13.64 4.94
N ASN A 50 2.53 12.46 5.57
CA ASN A 50 3.08 12.25 6.91
C ASN A 50 4.32 11.34 6.87
N ASN A 51 5.50 11.95 6.87
CA ASN A 51 6.79 11.24 6.87
C ASN A 51 7.02 10.34 8.11
N ASN A 52 6.17 10.43 9.15
CA ASN A 52 6.24 9.60 10.35
C ASN A 52 4.99 8.74 10.52
N SER A 53 4.84 7.74 9.65
CA SER A 53 3.76 6.77 9.77
C SER A 53 4.05 5.77 10.89
N ASN A 54 3.31 5.91 12.01
CA ASN A 54 3.31 4.92 13.09
C ASN A 54 2.89 3.52 12.59
N TYR A 55 2.08 3.45 11.53
CA TYR A 55 1.68 2.20 10.89
C TYR A 55 2.90 1.49 10.29
N VAL A 56 3.65 2.16 9.40
CA VAL A 56 4.83 1.59 8.74
C VAL A 56 5.87 1.10 9.75
N ARG A 57 6.13 1.90 10.80
CA ARG A 57 7.04 1.49 11.88
C ARG A 57 6.54 0.26 12.63
N SER A 58 5.24 0.15 12.85
CA SER A 58 4.64 -1.00 13.52
C SER A 58 4.72 -2.25 12.65
N VAL A 59 4.52 -2.13 11.33
CA VAL A 59 4.73 -3.20 10.35
C VAL A 59 6.18 -3.69 10.39
N GLN A 60 7.15 -2.79 10.26
CA GLN A 60 8.58 -3.14 10.30
C GLN A 60 8.97 -3.82 11.63
N ALA A 61 8.44 -3.32 12.75
CA ALA A 61 8.66 -3.93 14.06
C ALA A 61 8.07 -5.35 14.12
N MET A 62 6.88 -5.57 13.56
CA MET A 62 6.27 -6.90 13.47
C MET A 62 7.08 -7.85 12.58
N CYS A 63 7.50 -7.43 11.39
CA CYS A 63 8.35 -8.24 10.50
C CYS A 63 9.64 -8.68 11.21
N ARG A 64 10.32 -7.75 11.88
CA ARG A 64 11.53 -8.07 12.65
C ARG A 64 11.24 -9.07 13.77
N ILE A 65 10.17 -8.85 14.55
CA ILE A 65 9.79 -9.74 15.65
C ILE A 65 9.47 -11.15 15.12
N ILE A 66 8.75 -11.27 14.00
CA ILE A 66 8.42 -12.57 13.40
C ILE A 66 9.68 -13.34 13.03
N ILE A 67 10.67 -12.68 12.41
CA ILE A 67 11.95 -13.29 12.04
C ILE A 67 12.77 -13.65 13.28
N GLU A 68 12.91 -12.74 14.26
CA GLU A 68 13.63 -13.02 15.50
C GLU A 68 12.99 -14.17 16.28
N ARG A 69 11.66 -14.25 16.28
CA ARG A 69 10.91 -15.29 16.95
C ARG A 69 11.04 -16.65 16.25
N SER A 70 11.09 -16.69 14.93
CA SER A 70 11.19 -17.94 14.16
C SER A 70 12.56 -18.62 14.31
N ILE A 71 13.63 -17.87 14.58
CA ILE A 71 14.98 -18.41 14.77
C ILE A 71 15.37 -18.61 16.25
N SER A 72 14.57 -18.12 17.19
CA SER A 72 14.90 -18.17 18.62
C SER A 72 14.11 -19.25 19.36
N VAL A 73 14.81 -20.28 19.83
CA VAL A 73 14.22 -21.38 20.63
C VAL A 73 13.47 -20.86 21.87
N LEU A 74 13.99 -19.81 22.51
CA LEU A 74 13.35 -19.18 23.69
C LEU A 74 12.11 -18.37 23.35
N GLN A 75 12.01 -17.77 22.16
CA GLN A 75 10.84 -16.96 21.77
C GLN A 75 9.79 -17.80 21.04
N MET A 76 10.15 -18.99 20.56
CA MET A 76 9.25 -19.88 19.84
C MET A 76 8.09 -20.35 20.73
N SER A 77 8.37 -20.70 21.99
CA SER A 77 7.33 -21.09 22.97
C SER A 77 6.56 -19.88 23.47
N ASP A 78 5.22 -19.93 23.36
CA ASP A 78 4.32 -18.88 23.87
C ASP A 78 4.48 -18.63 25.38
N VAL A 79 4.80 -19.69 26.14
CA VAL A 79 4.98 -19.61 27.60
C VAL A 79 6.23 -18.83 27.96
N THR A 80 7.31 -18.91 27.20
CA THR A 80 8.51 -18.11 27.49
C THR A 80 8.45 -16.75 26.79
N TYR A 81 7.69 -16.64 25.70
CA TYR A 81 7.61 -15.42 24.92
C TYR A 81 7.05 -14.22 25.70
N PHE A 82 6.08 -14.43 26.60
CA PHE A 82 5.48 -13.32 27.36
C PHE A 82 6.48 -12.59 28.28
N LEU A 83 7.60 -13.25 28.63
CA LEU A 83 8.68 -12.67 29.45
C LEU A 83 9.64 -11.80 28.64
N THR A 84 9.50 -11.76 27.32
CA THR A 84 10.43 -11.07 26.41
C THR A 84 9.98 -9.64 26.13
N LYS A 85 10.95 -8.77 25.80
CA LYS A 85 10.66 -7.41 25.31
C LYS A 85 9.86 -7.43 24.00
N ASN A 86 10.06 -8.46 23.18
CA ASN A 86 9.39 -8.61 21.90
C ASN A 86 7.88 -8.81 22.06
N TYR A 87 7.42 -9.56 23.08
CA TYR A 87 5.99 -9.69 23.37
C TYR A 87 5.30 -8.34 23.61
N TYR A 88 5.87 -7.49 24.46
CA TYR A 88 5.29 -6.15 24.74
C TYR A 88 5.36 -5.23 23.52
N THR A 89 6.42 -5.33 22.72
CA THR A 89 6.56 -4.57 21.48
C THR A 89 5.52 -5.02 20.45
N GLN A 90 5.34 -6.32 20.27
CA GLN A 90 4.30 -6.90 19.42
C GLN A 90 2.91 -6.43 19.85
N LYS A 91 2.57 -6.51 21.14
CA LYS A 91 1.26 -6.05 21.64
C LYS A 91 1.01 -4.58 21.32
N LYS A 92 2.02 -3.72 21.48
CA LYS A 92 1.92 -2.30 21.13
C LYS A 92 1.75 -2.09 19.63
N SER A 93 2.55 -2.77 18.81
CA SER A 93 2.47 -2.67 17.35
C SER A 93 1.13 -3.15 16.82
N LEU A 94 0.63 -4.32 17.26
CA LEU A 94 -0.67 -4.85 16.87
C LEU A 94 -1.82 -3.89 17.21
N ASN A 95 -1.79 -3.26 18.39
CA ASN A 95 -2.80 -2.25 18.75
C ASN A 95 -2.80 -1.07 17.77
N ILE A 96 -1.64 -0.64 17.28
CA ILE A 96 -1.54 0.44 16.28
C ILE A 96 -2.06 -0.05 14.92
N LEU A 97 -1.65 -1.24 14.48
CA LEU A 97 -2.06 -1.83 13.20
C LEU A 97 -3.57 -2.01 13.14
N HIS A 98 -4.16 -2.71 14.12
CA HIS A 98 -5.61 -2.92 14.20
C HIS A 98 -6.38 -1.59 14.29
N ARG A 99 -5.84 -0.57 14.97
CA ARG A 99 -6.50 0.74 15.03
C ARG A 99 -6.57 1.40 13.65
N GLN A 100 -5.52 1.27 12.84
CA GLN A 100 -5.47 1.82 11.50
C GLN A 100 -6.43 1.09 10.55
N THR A 101 -6.42 -0.24 10.56
CA THR A 101 -7.31 -1.03 9.70
C THR A 101 -8.77 -0.88 10.08
N ASN A 102 -9.10 -0.85 11.38
CA ASN A 102 -10.45 -0.49 11.82
C ASN A 102 -10.86 0.92 11.38
N SER A 103 -9.95 1.89 11.41
CA SER A 103 -10.23 3.25 10.92
C SER A 103 -10.51 3.28 9.41
N VAL A 104 -9.79 2.48 8.62
CA VAL A 104 -10.02 2.32 7.18
C VAL A 104 -11.40 1.74 6.91
N ILE A 105 -11.74 0.64 7.59
CA ILE A 105 -13.05 -0.03 7.46
C ILE A 105 -14.19 0.91 7.84
N ALA A 106 -14.07 1.60 8.98
CA ALA A 106 -15.09 2.54 9.46
C ALA A 106 -15.28 3.71 8.51
N LYS A 107 -14.18 4.29 8.00
CA LYS A 107 -14.23 5.37 7.02
C LYS A 107 -14.94 4.91 5.74
N ARG A 108 -14.60 3.72 5.23
CA ARG A 108 -15.22 3.19 4.01
C ARG A 108 -16.71 2.91 4.19
N ARG A 109 -17.12 2.30 5.31
CA ARG A 109 -18.55 2.08 5.62
C ARG A 109 -19.34 3.39 5.59
N LYS A 110 -18.82 4.43 6.25
CA LYS A 110 -19.46 5.76 6.27
C LYS A 110 -19.60 6.37 4.88
N GLU A 111 -18.59 6.23 4.02
CA GLU A 111 -18.65 6.70 2.63
C GLU A 111 -19.73 5.96 1.83
N LEU A 112 -19.86 4.64 2.00
CA LEU A 112 -20.89 3.84 1.33
C LEU A 112 -22.31 4.17 1.82
N GLU A 113 -22.48 4.38 3.13
CA GLU A 113 -23.77 4.79 3.71
C GLU A 113 -24.22 6.17 3.19
N ASN A 114 -23.30 7.14 3.11
CA ASN A 114 -23.59 8.46 2.57
C ASN A 114 -24.01 8.40 1.10
N LYS A 115 -23.30 7.60 0.28
CA LYS A 115 -23.68 7.38 -1.13
C LYS A 115 -25.07 6.77 -1.27
N LYS A 116 -25.43 5.80 -0.42
CA LYS A 116 -26.78 5.21 -0.43
C LYS A 116 -27.86 6.26 -0.11
N LYS A 117 -27.60 7.18 0.82
CA LYS A 117 -28.53 8.28 1.16
C LYS A 117 -28.68 9.28 0.02
N GLU A 118 -27.60 9.61 -0.69
CA GLU A 118 -27.60 10.53 -1.84
C GLU A 118 -28.28 9.92 -3.08
N THR A 119 -28.08 8.62 -3.33
CA THR A 119 -28.64 7.93 -4.51
C THR A 119 -30.16 7.74 -4.40
N ASN A 120 -30.72 7.69 -3.19
CA ASN A 120 -32.17 7.65 -2.98
C ASN A 120 -32.88 8.99 -3.32
N ALA A 121 -32.13 10.05 -3.69
CA ALA A 121 -32.67 11.38 -4.01
C ALA A 121 -32.62 11.77 -5.50
N HIS A 122 -31.93 11.02 -6.36
CA HIS A 122 -31.89 11.28 -7.81
C HIS A 122 -31.70 9.97 -8.61
N ASP A 123 -32.44 9.86 -9.71
CA ASP A 123 -32.58 8.70 -10.59
C ASP A 123 -31.34 7.81 -10.80
N MET A 124 -31.62 6.51 -10.84
CA MET A 124 -30.69 5.40 -11.01
C MET A 124 -29.94 5.44 -12.34
N VAL A 125 -28.75 6.01 -12.34
CA VAL A 125 -27.66 5.55 -13.21
C VAL A 125 -26.59 4.97 -12.31
N VAL A 126 -26.80 3.74 -11.84
CA VAL A 126 -25.73 2.94 -11.23
C VAL A 126 -24.80 2.56 -12.36
N THR A 127 -23.85 3.43 -12.68
CA THR A 127 -22.69 3.02 -13.47
C THR A 127 -21.99 1.95 -12.63
N GLU A 128 -21.93 0.71 -13.12
CA GLU A 128 -21.16 -0.38 -12.51
C GLU A 128 -19.68 0.03 -12.43
N ARG A 129 -19.32 0.78 -11.39
CA ARG A 129 -17.93 1.02 -11.06
C ARG A 129 -17.39 -0.28 -10.48
N LYS A 130 -16.23 -0.70 -10.98
CA LYS A 130 -15.46 -1.81 -10.40
C LYS A 130 -15.32 -1.56 -8.88
N LYS A 131 -15.83 -2.50 -8.09
CA LYS A 131 -15.79 -2.46 -6.63
C LYS A 131 -14.36 -2.62 -6.15
N ALA A 132 -13.99 -1.87 -5.11
CA ALA A 132 -12.73 -2.10 -4.43
C ALA A 132 -12.80 -3.42 -3.65
N PHE A 133 -11.65 -4.04 -3.33
CA PHE A 133 -11.60 -5.29 -2.57
C PHE A 133 -12.35 -5.17 -1.22
N LEU A 134 -12.17 -4.07 -0.49
CA LEU A 134 -12.91 -3.85 0.76
C LEU A 134 -14.43 -3.72 0.54
N ASP A 135 -14.89 -3.21 -0.59
CA ASP A 135 -16.33 -3.17 -0.90
C ASP A 135 -16.88 -4.59 -1.08
N LEU A 136 -16.10 -5.48 -1.72
CA LEU A 136 -16.46 -6.88 -1.86
C LEU A 136 -16.55 -7.58 -0.50
N LEU A 137 -15.58 -7.36 0.40
CA LEU A 137 -15.62 -7.92 1.76
C LEU A 137 -16.83 -7.41 2.57
N LEU A 138 -17.17 -6.13 2.44
CA LEU A 138 -18.30 -5.52 3.15
C LEU A 138 -19.67 -6.03 2.66
N GLU A 139 -19.74 -6.51 1.42
CA GLU A 139 -20.95 -7.07 0.81
C GLU A 139 -20.96 -8.61 0.79
N ALA A 140 -19.82 -9.25 1.09
CA ALA A 140 -19.66 -10.69 1.05
C ALA A 140 -20.57 -11.38 2.07
N THR A 141 -21.11 -12.53 1.65
CA THR A 141 -21.85 -13.44 2.51
C THR A 141 -21.30 -14.85 2.35
N VAL A 142 -21.16 -15.57 3.46
CA VAL A 142 -20.73 -16.97 3.52
C VAL A 142 -21.83 -17.73 4.25
N ASP A 143 -22.33 -18.80 3.64
CA ASP A 143 -23.48 -19.58 4.15
C ASP A 143 -24.72 -18.73 4.50
N GLY A 144 -24.95 -17.69 3.69
CA GLY A 144 -26.07 -16.75 3.86
C GLY A 144 -25.89 -15.73 4.98
N LYS A 145 -24.71 -15.65 5.61
CA LYS A 145 -24.39 -14.67 6.67
C LYS A 145 -23.30 -13.69 6.22
N PRO A 146 -23.40 -12.40 6.58
CA PRO A 146 -22.34 -11.44 6.32
C PRO A 146 -21.09 -11.77 7.14
N LEU A 147 -19.92 -11.39 6.63
CA LEU A 147 -18.67 -11.49 7.37
C LEU A 147 -18.73 -10.63 8.66
N THR A 148 -18.13 -11.14 9.72
CA THR A 148 -17.98 -10.42 10.99
C THR A 148 -16.97 -9.28 10.86
N GLN A 149 -17.02 -8.33 11.80
CA GLN A 149 -16.04 -7.24 11.85
C GLN A 149 -14.60 -7.75 11.99
N GLU A 150 -14.42 -8.88 12.69
CA GLU A 150 -13.13 -9.50 12.91
C GLU A 150 -12.57 -10.12 11.63
N GLU A 151 -13.35 -10.94 10.94
CA GLU A 151 -12.95 -11.55 9.67
C GLU A 151 -12.60 -10.48 8.61
N ILE A 152 -13.42 -9.44 8.49
CA ILE A 152 -13.11 -8.32 7.57
C ILE A 152 -11.81 -7.61 7.96
N ARG A 153 -11.57 -7.40 9.26
CA ARG A 153 -10.34 -6.77 9.75
C ARG A 153 -9.12 -7.62 9.41
N GLU A 154 -9.18 -8.93 9.61
CA GLU A 154 -8.07 -9.84 9.35
C GLU A 154 -7.68 -9.87 7.86
N GLU A 155 -8.67 -9.91 6.96
CA GLU A 155 -8.41 -9.80 5.52
C GLU A 155 -7.83 -8.43 5.13
N VAL A 156 -8.35 -7.35 5.73
CA VAL A 156 -7.82 -6.00 5.51
C VAL A 156 -6.40 -5.85 6.04
N ASP A 157 -6.09 -6.37 7.23
CA ASP A 157 -4.75 -6.39 7.83
C ASP A 157 -3.77 -7.09 6.88
N THR A 158 -4.15 -8.26 6.36
CA THR A 158 -3.34 -9.07 5.43
C THR A 158 -3.07 -8.33 4.13
N PHE A 159 -4.12 -7.91 3.41
CA PHE A 159 -3.96 -7.26 2.10
C PHE A 159 -3.27 -5.90 2.18
N MET A 160 -3.54 -5.11 3.24
CA MET A 160 -2.84 -3.84 3.43
C MET A 160 -1.35 -4.07 3.71
N PHE A 161 -0.99 -5.08 4.52
CA PHE A 161 0.41 -5.42 4.77
C PHE A 161 1.10 -5.91 3.50
N GLU A 162 0.61 -7.00 2.92
CA GLU A 162 1.24 -7.68 1.79
C GLU A 162 1.31 -6.78 0.55
N GLY A 163 0.27 -5.97 0.31
CA GLY A 163 0.18 -5.14 -0.88
C GLY A 163 1.15 -3.94 -0.91
N HIS A 164 1.63 -3.46 0.25
CA HIS A 164 2.51 -2.28 0.30
C HIS A 164 3.98 -2.61 0.60
N ASP A 165 4.26 -3.50 1.55
CA ASP A 165 5.63 -3.71 2.03
C ASP A 165 6.46 -4.47 0.99
N THR A 166 5.88 -5.52 0.38
CA THR A 166 6.53 -6.32 -0.68
C THR A 166 6.79 -5.50 -1.94
N THR A 167 5.82 -4.71 -2.38
CA THR A 167 5.93 -3.85 -3.56
C THR A 167 6.90 -2.70 -3.33
N ALA A 168 7.00 -2.18 -2.09
CA ALA A 168 7.98 -1.16 -1.76
C ALA A 168 9.42 -1.70 -1.87
N ALA A 169 9.66 -2.91 -1.37
CA ALA A 169 10.93 -3.59 -1.53
C ALA A 169 11.25 -3.84 -3.01
N ALA A 170 10.29 -4.38 -3.78
CA ALA A 170 10.48 -4.65 -5.21
C ALA A 170 10.86 -3.38 -5.98
N ILE A 171 10.10 -2.30 -5.83
CA ILE A 171 10.39 -1.02 -6.50
C ILE A 171 11.76 -0.48 -6.07
N SER A 172 12.08 -0.52 -4.78
CA SER A 172 13.36 0.00 -4.28
C SER A 172 14.56 -0.78 -4.81
N PHE A 173 14.47 -2.11 -4.85
CA PHE A 173 15.53 -2.96 -5.42
C PHE A 173 15.63 -2.83 -6.93
N SER A 174 14.50 -2.69 -7.64
CA SER A 174 14.50 -2.42 -9.08
C SER A 174 15.20 -1.09 -9.38
N LEU A 175 14.87 -0.02 -8.67
CA LEU A 175 15.51 1.29 -8.86
C LEU A 175 17.02 1.23 -8.51
N PHE A 176 17.38 0.53 -7.43
CA PHE A 176 18.79 0.30 -7.09
C PHE A 176 19.52 -0.47 -8.21
N SER A 177 18.90 -1.51 -8.76
CA SER A 177 19.49 -2.31 -9.83
C SER A 177 19.65 -1.49 -11.10
N ILE A 178 18.64 -0.72 -11.49
CA ILE A 178 18.67 0.17 -12.66
C ILE A 178 19.77 1.23 -12.51
N ALA A 179 19.90 1.85 -11.33
CA ALA A 179 20.93 2.87 -11.08
C ALA A 179 22.37 2.33 -11.21
N ASN A 180 22.57 1.02 -10.99
CA ASN A 180 23.87 0.36 -11.14
C ASN A 180 24.15 -0.14 -12.58
N HIS A 181 23.18 -0.03 -13.50
CA HIS A 181 23.31 -0.49 -14.89
C HIS A 181 22.91 0.63 -15.87
N PRO A 182 23.81 1.58 -16.18
CA PRO A 182 23.50 2.75 -17.00
C PRO A 182 22.99 2.42 -18.41
N ASP A 183 23.44 1.32 -19.00
CA ASP A 183 22.99 0.81 -20.29
C ASP A 183 21.52 0.34 -20.22
N VAL A 184 21.15 -0.37 -19.15
CA VAL A 184 19.76 -0.78 -18.88
C VAL A 184 18.89 0.45 -18.65
N GLN A 185 19.33 1.39 -17.80
CA GLN A 185 18.63 2.64 -17.55
C GLN A 185 18.38 3.43 -18.84
N LYS A 186 19.40 3.52 -19.72
CA LYS A 186 19.29 4.21 -21.00
C LYS A 186 18.24 3.55 -21.91
N ARG A 187 18.24 2.22 -22.00
CA ARG A 187 17.25 1.48 -22.81
C ARG A 187 15.83 1.63 -22.29
N ILE A 188 15.63 1.61 -20.97
CA ILE A 188 14.35 1.93 -20.35
C ILE A 188 13.93 3.35 -20.74
N TYR A 189 14.81 4.34 -20.59
CA TYR A 189 14.51 5.73 -20.95
C TYR A 189 14.14 5.88 -22.43
N GLU A 190 14.88 5.25 -23.34
CA GLU A 190 14.59 5.26 -24.78
C GLU A 190 13.21 4.65 -25.09
N GLU A 191 12.86 3.54 -24.44
CA GLU A 191 11.51 2.93 -24.57
C GLU A 191 10.41 3.88 -24.08
N GLN A 192 10.56 4.45 -22.88
CA GLN A 192 9.57 5.38 -22.33
C GLN A 192 9.44 6.66 -23.19
N HIS A 193 10.56 7.18 -23.69
CA HIS A 193 10.58 8.34 -24.58
C HIS A 193 9.94 8.04 -25.94
N ALA A 194 10.10 6.84 -26.49
CA ALA A 194 9.41 6.44 -27.72
C ALA A 194 7.89 6.37 -27.55
N LEU A 195 7.40 6.00 -26.35
CA LEU A 195 5.97 5.91 -26.04
C LEU A 195 5.33 7.28 -25.73
N PHE A 196 6.05 8.17 -25.05
CA PHE A 196 5.47 9.40 -24.48
C PHE A 196 6.11 10.72 -24.97
N GLY A 197 7.21 10.64 -25.70
CA GLY A 197 7.96 11.80 -26.18
C GLY A 197 8.47 12.69 -25.04
N GLU A 198 8.27 14.00 -25.21
CA GLU A 198 8.64 15.04 -24.22
C GLU A 198 7.55 15.30 -23.17
N ASN A 199 6.42 14.60 -23.23
CA ASN A 199 5.38 14.78 -22.24
C ASN A 199 5.80 14.18 -20.91
N LYS A 200 6.09 15.04 -19.92
CA LYS A 200 6.48 14.64 -18.57
C LYS A 200 5.33 14.15 -17.69
N ASN A 201 4.07 14.39 -18.09
CA ASN A 201 2.87 13.94 -17.39
C ASN A 201 1.88 13.29 -18.38
N PRO A 202 2.27 12.17 -19.04
CA PRO A 202 1.39 11.48 -19.97
C PRO A 202 0.33 10.70 -19.20
N VAL A 203 -0.90 10.70 -19.73
CA VAL A 203 -1.96 9.82 -19.20
C VAL A 203 -1.59 8.38 -19.55
N ILE A 204 -1.23 7.60 -18.54
CA ILE A 204 -0.84 6.20 -18.72
C ILE A 204 -2.09 5.33 -18.84
N THR A 205 -2.20 4.61 -19.96
CA THR A 205 -3.29 3.64 -20.19
C THR A 205 -2.81 2.20 -20.00
N TYR A 206 -3.74 1.25 -19.88
CA TYR A 206 -3.38 -0.17 -19.84
C TYR A 206 -2.63 -0.63 -21.11
N ALA A 207 -3.02 -0.10 -22.27
CA ALA A 207 -2.32 -0.37 -23.53
C ALA A 207 -0.88 0.20 -23.53
N SER A 208 -0.68 1.35 -22.88
CA SER A 208 0.66 1.92 -22.67
C SER A 208 1.53 0.97 -21.85
N LEU A 209 1.01 0.40 -20.75
CA LEU A 209 1.73 -0.57 -19.92
C LEU A 209 2.14 -1.83 -20.71
N GLN A 210 1.23 -2.39 -21.51
CA GLN A 210 1.52 -3.55 -22.37
C GLN A 210 2.57 -3.27 -23.46
N SER A 211 2.86 -1.99 -23.71
CA SER A 211 3.87 -1.58 -24.68
C SER A 211 5.26 -1.38 -24.06
N MET A 212 5.39 -1.41 -22.72
CA MET A 212 6.65 -1.26 -21.98
C MET A 212 7.42 -2.60 -21.86
N LYS A 213 7.72 -3.22 -23.00
CA LYS A 213 8.23 -4.60 -23.08
C LYS A 213 9.63 -4.81 -22.51
N TYR A 214 10.47 -3.78 -22.50
CA TYR A 214 11.83 -3.85 -21.95
C TYR A 214 11.85 -3.54 -20.46
N LEU A 215 10.93 -2.70 -19.98
CA LEU A 215 10.76 -2.40 -18.57
C LEU A 215 10.10 -3.54 -17.78
N GLU A 216 9.20 -4.32 -18.40
CA GLU A 216 8.58 -5.53 -17.83
C GLU A 216 9.58 -6.70 -17.67
#